data_AF-A0A928L280-F1
#
_entry.id   AF-A0A928L280-F1
#
_cell.length_a   1.000
_cell.length_b   1.000
_cell.length_c   1.000
_cell.angle_alpha   90.00
_cell.angle_beta   90.00
_cell.angle_gamma   90.00
#
_symmetry.space_group_name_H-M   'P 1'
#
loop_
_entity.id
_entity.type
_entity.pdbx_description
1 polymer ?
#
loop_
_entity_poly.entity_id
_entity_poly.type
_entity_poly.pdbx_seq_one_letter_code
_entity_poly.pdbx_strand_id
1 'polypeptide(L)'
;MNMNTFPLSFQQHMIFCAIAVVFLVLQFIRQRYWYQPVVAAAVAASLLIYVNESEKWFHTVGAAELVMMLAAVVLYIVQARKLAKAEKAKEEAQKAAVEAEKTDVPAAEASAHEEEPAAEVALQDAAEAEEAAEEETT
;
A
#
# COMPACT_ATOMS: atom_id res chain seq x y z
N MET A 1 -45.88 -14.79 -14.77
CA MET A 1 -45.08 -13.68 -14.21
C MET A 1 -43.66 -13.96 -14.65
N ASN A 2 -43.02 -13.08 -15.42
CA ASN A 2 -41.60 -13.24 -15.74
C ASN A 2 -40.83 -12.83 -14.48
N MET A 3 -40.54 -13.80 -13.61
CA MET A 3 -39.74 -13.60 -12.40
C MET A 3 -38.28 -13.35 -12.79
N ASN A 4 -37.98 -12.15 -13.28
CA ASN A 4 -36.61 -11.65 -13.29
C ASN A 4 -36.26 -11.24 -11.86
N THR A 5 -35.94 -12.23 -11.01
CA THR A 5 -35.55 -12.08 -9.60
C THR A 5 -34.33 -11.16 -9.43
N PHE A 6 -33.55 -10.96 -10.50
CA PHE A 6 -32.44 -10.01 -10.56
C PHE A 6 -32.61 -9.09 -11.78
N PRO A 7 -32.33 -7.77 -11.67
CA PRO A 7 -32.52 -6.82 -12.76
C PRO A 7 -31.53 -7.01 -13.92
N LEU A 8 -30.53 -7.90 -13.78
CA LEU A 8 -29.63 -8.30 -14.85
C LEU A 8 -30.05 -9.64 -15.46
N SER A 9 -30.01 -9.71 -16.79
CA SER A 9 -30.19 -10.96 -17.53
C SER A 9 -29.13 -11.98 -17.14
N PHE A 10 -29.50 -13.26 -17.08
CA PHE A 10 -28.59 -14.38 -16.79
C PHE A 10 -27.30 -14.30 -17.60
N GLN A 11 -27.40 -13.98 -18.90
CA GLN A 11 -26.26 -13.89 -19.80
C GLN A 11 -25.30 -12.75 -19.42
N GLN A 12 -25.83 -11.60 -18.98
CA GLN A 12 -25.02 -10.47 -18.52
C GLN A 12 -24.32 -10.78 -17.19
N HIS A 13 -25.02 -11.43 -16.26
CA HIS A 13 -24.47 -11.81 -14.96
C HIS A 13 -23.37 -12.86 -15.09
N MET A 14 -23.54 -13.82 -16.01
CA MET A 14 -22.53 -14.84 -16.33
C MET A 14 -21.25 -14.22 -16.92
N ILE A 15 -21.36 -13.30 -17.88
CA ILE A 15 -20.20 -12.59 -18.45
C ILE A 15 -19.49 -11.77 -17.38
N PHE A 16 -20.24 -11.04 -16.56
CA PHE A 16 -19.68 -10.26 -15.46
C PHE A 16 -18.92 -11.15 -14.46
N CYS A 17 -19.53 -12.26 -14.05
CA CYS A 17 -18.90 -13.22 -13.16
C CYS A 17 -17.65 -13.84 -13.77
N ALA A 18 -17.66 -14.19 -15.06
CA ALA A 18 -16.50 -14.75 -15.75
C ALA A 18 -15.32 -13.77 -15.74
N ILE A 19 -15.56 -12.50 -16.07
CA ILE A 19 -14.53 -11.45 -16.06
C ILE A 19 -14.01 -11.24 -14.63
N ALA A 20 -14.90 -11.15 -13.66
CA ALA A 20 -14.55 -10.98 -12.25
C ALA A 20 -13.68 -12.14 -11.75
N VAL A 21 -14.06 -13.39 -12.00
CA VAL A 21 -13.27 -14.56 -11.59
C VAL A 21 -11.88 -14.53 -12.22
N VAL A 22 -11.76 -14.22 -13.52
CA VAL A 22 -10.45 -14.09 -14.18
C VAL A 22 -9.60 -13.00 -13.52
N PHE A 23 -10.18 -11.82 -13.28
CA PHE A 23 -9.49 -10.72 -12.60
C PHE A 23 -9.07 -11.10 -11.17
N LEU A 24 -9.95 -11.71 -10.40
CA LEU A 24 -9.67 -12.13 -9.02
C LEU A 24 -8.60 -13.22 -8.96
N VAL A 25 -8.59 -14.18 -9.89
CA VAL A 25 -7.54 -15.20 -9.99
C VAL A 25 -6.20 -14.57 -10.34
N LEU A 26 -6.15 -13.67 -11.33
CA LEU A 26 -4.92 -12.95 -11.66
C LEU A 26 -4.42 -12.11 -10.48
N GLN A 27 -5.34 -11.47 -9.76
CA GLN A 27 -5.01 -10.67 -8.59
C GLN A 27 -4.57 -11.54 -7.40
N PHE A 28 -5.14 -12.74 -7.24
CA PHE A 28 -4.72 -13.73 -6.26
C PHE A 28 -3.28 -14.22 -6.54
N ILE A 29 -2.93 -14.47 -7.81
CA ILE A 29 -1.56 -14.87 -8.18
C ILE A 29 -0.55 -13.76 -7.83
N ARG A 30 -0.93 -12.49 -8.05
CA ARG A 30 -0.05 -11.34 -7.77
C ARG A 30 0.10 -11.04 -6.27
N GLN A 31 -1.00 -11.00 -5.54
CA GLN A 31 -1.06 -10.50 -4.16
C GLN A 31 -1.00 -11.61 -3.10
N ARG A 32 -1.30 -12.88 -3.46
CA ARG A 32 -1.33 -14.06 -2.59
C ARG A 32 -2.15 -13.90 -1.30
N TYR A 33 -3.14 -13.02 -1.29
CA TYR A 33 -3.97 -12.83 -0.12
C TYR A 33 -5.07 -13.89 -0.01
N TRP A 34 -5.18 -14.52 1.17
CA TRP A 34 -6.10 -15.62 1.45
C TRP A 34 -7.58 -15.24 1.42
N TYR A 35 -7.92 -13.95 1.44
CA TYR A 35 -9.31 -13.49 1.32
C TYR A 35 -9.81 -13.46 -0.13
N GLN A 36 -8.89 -13.39 -1.11
CA GLN A 36 -9.22 -13.26 -2.52
C GLN A 36 -9.94 -14.48 -3.13
N PRO A 37 -9.56 -15.74 -2.83
CA PRO A 37 -10.32 -16.90 -3.30
C PRO A 37 -11.71 -16.99 -2.64
N VAL A 38 -11.87 -16.47 -1.42
CA VAL A 38 -13.19 -16.41 -0.76
C VAL A 38 -14.12 -15.46 -1.50
N VAL A 39 -13.61 -14.27 -1.87
CA VAL A 39 -14.38 -13.32 -2.70
C VAL A 39 -14.65 -13.89 -4.10
N ALA A 40 -13.68 -14.59 -4.70
CA ALA A 40 -13.89 -15.23 -6.00
C ALA A 40 -14.97 -16.32 -5.94
N ALA A 41 -14.98 -17.11 -4.88
CA ALA A 41 -16.01 -18.12 -4.63
C ALA A 41 -17.38 -17.47 -4.39
N ALA A 42 -17.44 -16.34 -3.69
CA ALA A 42 -18.67 -15.57 -3.47
C ALA A 42 -19.24 -15.04 -4.81
N VAL A 43 -18.40 -14.40 -5.62
CA VAL A 43 -18.80 -13.95 -6.96
C VAL A 43 -19.29 -15.12 -7.83
N ALA A 44 -18.64 -16.28 -7.79
CA ALA A 44 -19.13 -17.48 -8.49
C ALA A 44 -20.44 -18.04 -7.89
N ALA A 45 -20.59 -18.00 -6.56
CA ALA A 45 -21.80 -18.42 -5.87
C ALA A 45 -23.01 -17.52 -6.18
N SER A 46 -22.79 -16.26 -6.56
CA SER A 46 -23.85 -15.37 -7.03
C SER A 46 -24.58 -15.90 -8.27
N LEU A 47 -23.93 -16.72 -9.12
CA LEU A 47 -24.62 -17.39 -10.24
C LEU A 47 -25.64 -18.43 -9.79
N LEU A 48 -25.48 -18.96 -8.57
CA LEU A 48 -26.33 -20.02 -8.04
C LEU A 48 -27.77 -19.54 -7.83
N ILE A 49 -28.02 -18.23 -7.79
CA ILE A 49 -29.38 -17.65 -7.72
C ILE A 49 -30.25 -18.05 -8.92
N TYR A 50 -29.63 -18.37 -10.06
CA TYR A 50 -30.34 -18.73 -11.29
C TYR A 50 -30.65 -20.23 -11.41
N VAL A 51 -30.20 -21.06 -10.46
CA VAL A 51 -30.46 -22.52 -10.47
C VAL A 51 -31.92 -22.85 -10.13
N ASN A 52 -32.56 -22.01 -9.31
CA ASN A 52 -33.93 -22.23 -8.86
C ASN A 52 -34.61 -20.89 -8.59
N GLU A 53 -35.79 -20.69 -9.17
CA GLU A 53 -36.58 -19.45 -9.08
C GLU A 53 -37.40 -19.33 -7.77
N SER A 54 -37.27 -20.29 -6.85
CA SER A 54 -37.95 -20.25 -5.56
C SER A 54 -37.44 -19.09 -4.69
N GLU A 55 -38.36 -18.33 -4.08
CA GLU A 55 -38.03 -17.24 -3.14
C GLU A 55 -37.14 -17.72 -1.98
N LYS A 56 -37.37 -18.94 -1.48
CA LYS A 56 -36.54 -19.54 -0.44
C LYS A 56 -35.11 -19.77 -0.93
N TRP A 57 -34.92 -20.20 -2.18
CA TRP A 57 -33.60 -20.42 -2.75
C TRP A 57 -32.81 -19.11 -2.86
N PHE A 58 -33.45 -18.06 -3.37
CA PHE A 58 -32.85 -16.73 -3.47
C PHE A 58 -32.34 -16.22 -2.12
N HIS A 59 -33.15 -16.32 -1.06
CA HIS A 59 -32.72 -15.92 0.28
C HIS A 59 -31.60 -16.79 0.85
N THR A 60 -31.60 -18.10 0.59
CA THR A 60 -30.51 -18.98 1.06
C THR A 60 -29.18 -18.68 0.38
N VAL A 61 -29.18 -18.49 -0.95
CA VAL A 61 -27.97 -18.13 -1.69
C VAL A 61 -27.49 -16.74 -1.30
N GLY A 62 -28.40 -15.77 -1.16
CA GLY A 62 -28.07 -14.44 -0.68
C GLY A 62 -27.52 -14.42 0.75
N ALA A 63 -28.06 -15.25 1.65
CA ALA A 63 -27.53 -15.41 3.01
C ALA A 63 -26.14 -16.06 3.00
N ALA A 64 -25.92 -17.09 2.17
CA ALA A 64 -24.61 -17.72 2.02
C ALA A 64 -23.57 -16.72 1.47
N GLU A 65 -23.94 -15.91 0.50
CA GLU A 65 -23.11 -14.84 -0.05
C GLU A 65 -22.72 -13.82 1.01
N LEU A 66 -23.68 -13.38 1.83
CA LEU A 66 -23.44 -12.44 2.92
C LEU A 66 -22.47 -13.02 3.95
N VAL A 67 -22.58 -14.30 4.28
CA VAL A 67 -21.64 -15.00 5.17
C VAL A 67 -20.24 -15.08 4.56
N MET A 68 -20.11 -15.37 3.26
CA MET A 68 -18.81 -15.34 2.57
C MET A 68 -18.20 -13.94 2.56
N MET A 69 -19.01 -12.90 2.36
CA MET A 69 -18.55 -11.51 2.44
C MET A 69 -18.02 -11.17 3.83
N LEU A 70 -18.75 -11.54 4.89
CA LEU A 70 -18.31 -11.33 6.26
C LEU A 70 -17.01 -12.11 6.54
N ALA A 71 -16.90 -13.36 6.09
CA ALA A 71 -15.67 -14.15 6.22
C ALA A 71 -14.49 -13.49 5.50
N ALA A 72 -14.70 -12.96 4.29
CA ALA A 72 -13.68 -12.24 3.54
C ALA A 72 -13.21 -10.97 4.27
N VAL A 73 -14.15 -10.18 4.84
CA VAL A 73 -13.82 -8.99 5.63
C VAL A 73 -13.01 -9.34 6.87
N VAL A 74 -13.39 -10.40 7.59
CA VAL A 74 -12.63 -10.86 8.77
C VAL A 74 -11.22 -11.29 8.37
N LEU A 75 -11.07 -12.08 7.31
CA LEU A 75 -9.76 -12.51 6.79
C LEU A 75 -8.90 -11.31 6.35
N TYR A 76 -9.51 -10.31 5.72
CA TYR A 76 -8.83 -9.07 5.35
C TYR A 76 -8.30 -8.33 6.58
N ILE A 77 -9.12 -8.12 7.62
CA ILE A 77 -8.71 -7.45 8.85
C ILE A 77 -7.58 -8.22 9.56
N VAL A 78 -7.69 -9.56 9.63
CA VAL A 78 -6.65 -10.39 10.25
C VAL A 78 -5.33 -10.28 9.49
N GLN A 79 -5.36 -10.30 8.16
CA GLN A 79 -4.18 -10.11 7.33
C GLN A 79 -3.58 -8.71 7.47
N ALA A 80 -4.40 -7.66 7.41
CA ALA A 80 -3.96 -6.28 7.59
C ALA A 80 -3.24 -6.09 8.94
N ARG A 81 -3.76 -6.68 10.02
CA ARG A 81 -3.10 -6.65 11.34
C ARG A 81 -1.80 -7.44 11.37
N LYS A 82 -1.71 -8.57 10.66
CA LYS A 82 -0.46 -9.36 10.56
C LYS A 82 0.62 -8.60 9.79
N LEU A 83 0.27 -7.96 8.67
CA LEU A 83 1.20 -7.15 7.88
C LEU A 83 1.68 -5.94 8.67
N ALA A 84 0.78 -5.20 9.33
CA ALA A 84 1.15 -4.07 10.18
C ALA A 84 2.09 -4.45 11.33
N LYS A 85 1.91 -5.63 11.94
CA LYS A 85 2.85 -6.16 12.95
C LYS A 85 4.21 -6.52 12.35
N ALA A 86 4.22 -7.13 11.16
CA ALA A 86 5.46 -7.49 10.48
C ALA A 86 6.24 -6.24 10.03
N GLU A 87 5.57 -5.17 9.61
CA GLU A 87 6.20 -3.89 9.28
C GLU A 87 6.80 -3.22 10.51
N LYS A 88 6.07 -3.16 11.63
CA LYS A 88 6.61 -2.62 12.89
C LYS A 88 7.83 -3.40 13.39
N ALA A 89 7.79 -4.73 13.34
CA ALA A 89 8.93 -5.56 13.72
C ALA A 89 10.15 -5.35 12.81
N LYS A 90 9.93 -5.11 11.51
CA LYS A 90 11.01 -4.76 10.57
C LYS A 90 11.56 -3.35 10.83
N GLU A 91 10.70 -2.39 11.15
CA GLU A 91 11.11 -1.02 11.47
C GLU A 91 11.89 -0.96 12.79
N GLU A 92 11.48 -1.73 13.80
CA GLU A 92 12.20 -1.89 15.06
C GLU A 92 13.55 -2.61 14.87
N ALA A 93 13.60 -3.65 14.03
CA ALA A 93 14.86 -4.32 13.69
C ALA A 93 15.81 -3.42 12.88
N GLN A 94 15.29 -2.57 12.00
CA GLN A 94 16.09 -1.59 11.26
C GLN A 94 16.57 -0.45 12.16
N LYS A 95 15.74 0.06 13.08
CA LYS A 95 16.16 1.06 14.06
C LYS A 95 17.23 0.51 15.02
N ALA A 96 17.09 -0.72 15.48
CA ALA A 96 18.09 -1.38 16.32
C ALA A 96 19.41 -1.64 15.57
N ALA A 97 19.36 -1.95 14.26
CA ALA A 97 20.57 -2.10 13.44
C ALA A 97 21.29 -0.76 13.22
N VAL A 98 20.56 0.34 13.03
CA VAL A 98 21.12 1.69 12.87
C VAL A 98 21.69 2.23 14.20
N GLU A 99 21.10 1.90 15.34
CA GLU A 99 21.66 2.24 16.66
C GLU A 99 22.90 1.39 17.00
N ALA A 100 22.92 0.11 16.64
CA ALA A 100 24.10 -0.75 16.84
C ALA A 100 25.31 -0.25 16.04
N GLU A 101 25.13 0.24 14.82
CA GLU A 101 26.21 0.80 13.99
C GLU A 101 26.78 2.11 14.55
N LYS A 102 26.00 2.86 15.34
CA LYS A 102 26.42 4.16 15.92
C LYS A 102 27.27 4.04 17.20
N THR A 103 27.45 2.83 17.73
CA THR A 103 28.06 2.60 19.06
C THR A 103 29.52 2.11 19.01
N ASP A 104 30.12 1.93 17.83
CA ASP A 104 31.53 1.55 17.66
C ASP A 104 32.39 2.73 17.13
N VAL A 105 32.54 3.80 17.93
CA VAL A 105 33.79 4.59 17.95
C VAL A 105 34.05 5.06 19.40
N PRO A 106 34.88 4.36 20.18
CA PRO A 106 35.37 4.87 21.46
C PRO A 106 36.52 5.85 21.24
N ALA A 107 36.52 6.88 22.10
CA ALA A 107 37.53 7.92 22.17
C ALA A 107 38.94 7.37 22.48
N ALA A 108 39.89 7.62 21.57
CA ALA A 108 41.34 7.67 21.75
C ALA A 108 41.89 8.24 20.41
N GLU A 109 42.63 9.33 20.28
CA GLU A 109 43.51 10.04 21.20
C GLU A 109 43.55 11.52 20.77
N ALA A 110 43.67 12.40 21.76
CA ALA A 110 44.16 13.75 21.54
C ALA A 110 45.63 13.68 21.12
N SER A 111 46.00 14.23 19.97
CA SER A 111 47.33 14.81 19.80
C SER A 111 47.34 15.96 18.81
N ALA A 112 47.76 17.11 19.36
CA ALA A 112 48.53 18.18 18.76
C ALA A 112 47.92 19.06 17.65
N HIS A 113 47.75 20.31 18.09
CA HIS A 113 48.13 21.57 17.43
C HIS A 113 47.10 22.33 16.60
N GLU A 114 46.60 23.37 17.26
CA GLU A 114 46.36 24.73 16.75
C GLU A 114 47.21 25.11 15.53
N GLU A 115 46.56 25.52 14.44
CA GLU A 115 46.91 26.75 13.70
C GLU A 115 45.74 27.14 12.78
N GLU A 116 44.97 28.13 13.21
CA GLU A 116 44.28 29.08 12.33
C GLU A 116 45.37 29.97 11.68
N PRO A 117 45.19 30.55 10.48
CA PRO A 117 44.32 31.73 10.41
C PRO A 117 43.57 31.97 9.08
N ALA A 118 42.38 32.54 9.24
CA ALA A 118 41.91 33.75 8.57
C ALA A 118 42.65 34.21 7.29
N ALA A 119 42.25 33.69 6.12
CA ALA A 119 42.66 34.28 4.83
C ALA A 119 41.61 34.28 3.71
N GLU A 120 40.50 33.53 3.82
CA GLU A 120 39.62 33.33 2.65
C GLU A 120 38.21 33.95 2.75
N VAL A 121 37.87 34.60 3.87
CA VAL A 121 36.54 35.23 4.05
C VAL A 121 36.58 36.75 3.78
N ALA A 122 37.75 37.35 3.56
CA ALA A 122 37.90 38.81 3.38
C ALA A 122 37.95 39.28 1.91
N LEU A 123 37.91 38.38 0.92
CA LEU A 123 38.09 38.75 -0.49
C LEU A 123 36.80 38.78 -1.33
N GLN A 124 35.65 38.40 -0.77
CA GLN A 124 34.36 38.46 -1.49
C GLN A 124 33.59 39.78 -1.26
N ASP A 125 33.90 40.55 -0.22
CA ASP A 125 33.27 41.84 0.07
C ASP A 125 33.95 43.05 -0.62
N ALA A 126 35.10 42.84 -1.27
CA ALA A 126 35.82 43.91 -1.99
C ALA A 126 35.46 44.00 -3.49
N ALA A 127 34.75 43.00 -4.03
CA ALA A 127 34.42 42.94 -5.45
C ALA A 127 33.09 43.65 -5.82
N GLU A 128 32.22 43.96 -4.84
CA GLU A 128 30.95 44.67 -5.08
C GLU A 128 31.06 46.21 -4.95
N ALA A 129 32.25 46.75 -4.68
CA ALA A 129 32.46 48.20 -4.51
C ALA A 129 33.13 48.90 -5.71
N GLU A 130 33.59 48.18 -6.74
CA GLU A 130 34.19 48.79 -7.95
C GLU A 130 33.23 48.91 -9.16
N GLU A 131 32.07 48.26 -9.15
CA GLU A 131 31.10 48.37 -10.27
C GLU A 131 30.19 49.62 -10.17
N ALA A 132 30.27 50.40 -9.08
CA ALA A 132 29.46 51.61 -8.88
C ALA A 132 30.16 52.92 -9.32
N ALA A 133 31.35 52.86 -9.94
CA ALA A 133 32.14 54.05 -10.27
C ALA A 133 32.29 54.34 -11.78
N GLU A 134 31.74 53.53 -12.69
CA GLU A 134 31.71 53.85 -14.13
C GLU A 134 30.44 54.61 -14.58
N GLU A 135 29.53 54.95 -13.67
CA GLU A 135 28.38 55.84 -13.92
C GLU A 135 28.70 57.31 -13.58
N GLU A 136 29.92 57.79 -13.84
CA GLU A 136 30.24 59.23 -13.76
C GLU A 136 31.29 59.69 -14.80
N THR A 137 31.29 59.13 -16.01
CA THR A 137 31.88 59.81 -17.19
C THR A 137 31.15 59.43 -18.49
N THR A 138 29.91 59.92 -18.65
CA THR A 138 29.35 60.28 -19.97
C THR A 138 28.36 61.42 -19.84
#